data_AF-A0A4Q8CZ46-F1
#
_entry.id   AF-A0A4Q8CZ46-F1
#
_cell.length_a   1.000
_cell.length_b   1.000
_cell.length_c   1.000
_cell.angle_alpha   90.00
_cell.angle_beta   90.00
_cell.angle_gamma   90.00
#
_symmetry.space_group_name_H-M   'P 1'
#
loop_
_entity.id
_entity.type
_entity.pdbx_description
1 polymer ?
#
loop_
_entity_poly.entity_id
_entity_poly.type
_entity_poly.pdbx_seq_one_letter_code
_entity_poly.pdbx_strand_id
1 'polypeptide(L)'
;MARDYIRPEIPDRLYTELTRDQRLLINPEKDDLLRALETTQHGSRERLLTIPRVLRGWRRLHGGDTDLVALAARTEAPDHYQWPMRVSVFQAVVITPKLIGAVFERARIEPGQSLQWPIPPIADSTRDRRNAIVTTFWMHLSDHDIRQLDQYTAAA
;
A
#
# COMPACT_ATOMS: atom_id res chain seq x y z
N MET A 1 8.38 7.23 14.24
CA MET A 1 8.36 5.80 13.87
C MET A 1 6.95 5.39 13.49
N ALA A 2 6.82 4.43 12.57
CA ALA A 2 5.54 3.84 12.19
C ALA A 2 4.76 3.36 13.43
N ARG A 3 3.45 3.60 13.42
CA ARG A 3 2.53 3.12 14.45
C ARG A 3 2.44 1.60 14.39
N ASP A 4 2.76 0.96 15.50
CA ASP A 4 2.68 -0.50 15.68
C ASP A 4 1.37 -0.90 16.35
N TYR A 5 0.25 -0.63 15.65
CA TYR A 5 -1.06 -1.12 16.08
C TYR A 5 -1.46 -2.27 15.18
N ILE A 6 -1.67 -3.43 15.79
CA ILE A 6 -2.33 -4.59 15.18
C ILE A 6 -3.55 -4.88 16.05
N ARG A 7 -4.68 -5.15 15.41
CA ARG A 7 -5.91 -5.53 16.11
C ARG A 7 -5.66 -6.70 17.07
N PRO A 8 -6.04 -6.59 18.35
CA PRO A 8 -5.72 -7.58 19.38
C PRO A 8 -6.33 -8.96 19.10
N GLU A 9 -7.42 -9.01 18.32
CA GLU A 9 -8.06 -10.24 17.87
C GLU A 9 -7.27 -11.02 16.80
N ILE A 10 -6.16 -10.49 16.28
CA ILE A 10 -5.35 -11.11 15.23
C ILE A 10 -4.07 -11.72 15.83
N PRO A 11 -3.95 -13.05 15.90
CA PRO A 11 -2.71 -13.70 16.30
C PRO A 11 -1.58 -13.45 15.30
N ASP A 12 -0.33 -13.40 15.75
CA ASP A 12 0.87 -13.18 14.91
C ASP A 12 0.95 -14.13 13.69
N ARG A 13 0.55 -15.38 13.88
CA ARG A 13 0.50 -16.37 12.80
C ARG A 13 -0.50 -15.97 11.72
N LEU A 14 -1.70 -15.58 12.12
CA LEU A 14 -2.74 -15.13 11.20
C LEU A 14 -2.34 -13.83 10.50
N TYR A 15 -1.73 -12.90 11.25
CA TYR A 15 -1.17 -11.68 10.68
C TYR A 15 -0.14 -11.98 9.58
N THR A 16 0.79 -12.91 9.85
CA THR A 16 1.79 -13.34 8.86
C THR A 16 1.14 -14.00 7.64
N GLU A 17 0.11 -14.82 7.84
CA GLU A 17 -0.61 -15.48 6.75
C GLU A 17 -1.39 -14.49 5.87
N LEU A 18 -2.03 -13.49 6.46
CA LEU A 18 -2.79 -12.45 5.76
C LEU A 18 -1.90 -11.42 5.06
N THR A 19 -0.74 -11.12 5.64
CA THR A 19 0.19 -10.13 5.08
C THR A 19 1.22 -10.71 4.12
N ARG A 20 1.38 -12.04 3.99
CA ARG A 20 2.42 -12.80 3.24
C ARG A 20 3.47 -12.04 2.40
N ASP A 21 3.05 -11.23 1.42
CA ASP A 21 3.94 -10.47 0.51
C ASP A 21 3.81 -8.94 0.62
N GLN A 22 2.94 -8.47 1.51
CA GLN A 22 2.64 -7.07 1.82
C GLN A 22 3.30 -6.62 3.12
N ARG A 23 3.79 -5.39 3.10
CA ARG A 23 4.24 -4.64 4.28
C ARG A 23 3.38 -3.40 4.39
N LEU A 24 2.54 -3.39 5.42
CA LEU A 24 1.65 -2.29 5.74
C LEU A 24 2.30 -1.43 6.83
N LEU A 25 2.25 -0.12 6.68
CA LEU A 25 2.75 0.84 7.64
C LEU A 25 1.70 1.93 7.88
N ILE A 26 1.54 2.35 9.13
CA ILE A 26 0.71 3.51 9.50
C ILE A 26 1.63 4.61 10.04
N ASN A 27 1.45 5.83 9.55
CA ASN A 27 2.30 6.99 9.84
C ASN A 27 3.81 6.69 9.77
N PRO A 28 4.31 6.07 8.68
CA PRO A 28 5.72 5.76 8.58
C PRO A 28 6.60 7.00 8.49
N GLU A 29 7.81 6.89 9.02
CA GLU A 29 8.88 7.84 8.74
C GLU A 29 9.75 7.37 7.58
N LYS A 30 10.67 8.24 7.13
CA LYS A 30 11.61 7.93 6.04
C LYS A 30 12.31 6.58 6.22
N ASP A 31 12.85 6.31 7.40
CA ASP A 31 13.62 5.09 7.65
C ASP A 31 12.73 3.84 7.67
N ASP A 32 11.45 3.98 8.02
CA ASP A 32 10.47 2.89 7.93
C ASP A 32 10.20 2.52 6.46
N LEU A 33 10.07 3.53 5.59
CA LEU A 33 9.90 3.31 4.15
C LEU A 33 11.11 2.62 3.52
N LEU A 34 12.33 3.02 3.91
CA LEU A 34 13.56 2.42 3.38
C LEU A 34 13.67 0.95 3.80
N ARG A 35 13.45 0.66 5.08
CA ARG A 35 13.49 -0.71 5.61
C ARG A 35 12.41 -1.58 4.99
N ALA A 36 11.19 -1.07 4.83
CA ALA A 36 10.10 -1.81 4.19
C ALA A 36 10.39 -2.08 2.71
N LEU A 37 10.94 -1.11 1.99
CA LEU A 37 11.34 -1.27 0.58
C LEU A 37 12.42 -2.33 0.42
N GLU A 38 13.49 -2.26 1.22
CA GLU A 38 14.59 -3.22 1.21
C GLU A 38 14.09 -4.63 1.52
N THR A 39 13.30 -4.77 2.58
CA THR A 39 12.71 -6.06 2.99
C THR A 39 11.83 -6.65 1.88
N THR A 40 10.96 -5.83 1.29
CA THR A 40 10.03 -6.26 0.22
C THR A 40 10.80 -6.70 -1.03
N GLN A 41 11.93 -6.07 -1.32
CA GLN A 41 12.73 -6.35 -2.52
C GLN A 41 13.87 -7.34 -2.27
N HIS A 42 14.01 -7.86 -1.04
CA HIS A 42 15.11 -8.72 -0.68
C HIS A 42 15.18 -9.95 -1.59
N GLY A 43 16.38 -10.27 -2.07
CA GLY A 43 16.63 -11.38 -3.00
C GLY A 43 16.10 -11.18 -4.43
N SER A 44 15.38 -10.09 -4.73
CA SER A 44 14.88 -9.79 -6.07
C SER A 44 15.93 -9.01 -6.88
N ARG A 45 16.09 -9.36 -8.16
CA ARG A 45 17.07 -8.71 -9.05
C ARG A 45 16.45 -7.77 -10.10
N GLU A 46 15.15 -7.88 -10.33
CA GLU A 46 14.46 -7.18 -11.42
C GLU A 46 13.13 -6.59 -10.97
N ARG A 47 12.65 -5.61 -11.75
CA ARG A 47 11.35 -4.94 -11.55
C ARG A 47 11.25 -4.38 -10.13
N LEU A 48 12.29 -3.64 -9.76
CA LEU A 48 12.47 -2.98 -8.47
C LEU A 48 12.05 -1.51 -8.54
N LEU A 49 11.55 -1.00 -7.42
CA LEU A 49 11.38 0.44 -7.21
C LEU A 49 12.64 1.01 -6.60
N THR A 50 13.06 2.19 -7.07
CA THR A 50 14.23 2.89 -6.53
C THR A 50 13.86 3.74 -5.32
N ILE A 51 14.79 3.84 -4.36
CA ILE A 51 14.64 4.70 -3.17
C ILE A 51 14.23 6.14 -3.55
N PRO A 52 14.89 6.83 -4.50
CA PRO A 52 14.51 8.20 -4.85
C PRO A 52 13.08 8.32 -5.38
N ARG A 53 12.59 7.30 -6.10
CA ARG A 53 11.22 7.28 -6.64
C ARG A 53 10.19 7.17 -5.51
N VAL A 54 10.42 6.28 -4.54
CA VAL A 54 9.57 6.12 -3.35
C VAL A 54 9.58 7.40 -2.51
N LEU A 55 10.75 7.95 -2.18
CA LEU A 55 10.86 9.16 -1.36
C LEU A 55 10.31 10.41 -2.05
N ARG A 56 10.35 10.49 -3.39
CA ARG A 56 9.70 11.57 -4.13
C ARG A 56 8.18 11.43 -4.06
N GLY A 57 7.65 10.22 -4.24
CA GLY A 57 6.23 9.95 -4.06
C GLY A 57 5.75 10.33 -2.66
N TRP A 58 6.44 9.84 -1.64
CA TRP A 58 6.13 10.15 -0.23
C TRP A 58 6.09 11.64 0.08
N ARG A 59 7.07 12.41 -0.44
CA ARG A 59 7.09 13.87 -0.27
C ARG A 59 5.90 14.57 -0.93
N ARG A 60 5.45 14.12 -2.10
CA ARG A 60 4.27 14.69 -2.77
C ARG A 60 3.00 14.48 -1.96
N LEU A 61 2.85 13.29 -1.36
CA LEU A 61 1.72 12.99 -0.47
C LEU A 61 1.73 13.91 0.76
N HIS A 62 2.88 14.05 1.42
CA HIS A 62 3.02 14.93 2.59
C HIS A 62 2.89 16.42 2.27
N GLY A 63 3.29 16.83 1.07
CA GLY A 63 3.15 18.21 0.60
C GLY A 63 1.71 18.60 0.26
N GLY A 64 0.77 17.63 0.22
CA GLY A 64 -0.61 17.87 -0.17
C GLY A 64 -0.83 17.94 -1.68
N ASP A 65 0.17 17.58 -2.51
CA ASP A 65 0.04 17.57 -3.97
C ASP A 65 -0.94 16.48 -4.46
N THR A 66 -1.12 15.44 -3.66
CA THR A 66 -2.00 14.30 -3.92
C THR A 66 -2.37 13.65 -2.59
N ASP A 67 -3.51 12.95 -2.56
CA ASP A 67 -4.00 12.16 -1.43
C ASP A 67 -3.69 10.65 -1.57
N LEU A 68 -3.18 10.25 -2.74
CA LEU A 68 -2.75 8.89 -3.06
C LEU A 68 -1.51 8.93 -3.96
N VAL A 69 -0.56 8.06 -3.67
CA VAL A 69 0.61 7.76 -4.50
C VAL A 69 0.56 6.28 -4.84
N ALA A 70 0.65 5.95 -6.12
CA ALA A 70 0.73 4.58 -6.60
C ALA A 70 1.95 4.44 -7.53
N LEU A 71 2.92 3.64 -7.12
CA LEU A 71 4.16 3.40 -7.85
C LEU A 71 4.36 1.90 -8.05
N ALA A 72 4.63 1.50 -9.28
CA ALA A 72 5.02 0.14 -9.59
C ALA A 72 6.23 0.13 -10.55
N ALA A 73 7.04 -0.91 -10.46
CA ALA A 73 8.13 -1.12 -11.40
C ALA A 73 7.63 -1.46 -12.81
N ARG A 74 6.49 -2.16 -12.89
CA ARG A 74 5.69 -2.40 -14.10
C ARG A 74 4.21 -2.50 -13.73
N THR A 75 3.34 -2.18 -14.67
CA THR A 75 1.88 -2.15 -14.47
C THR A 75 1.13 -3.18 -15.32
N GLU A 76 1.82 -3.88 -16.23
CA GLU A 76 1.25 -4.95 -17.04
C GLU A 76 2.29 -6.03 -17.27
N ALA A 77 1.83 -7.27 -17.44
CA ALA A 77 2.65 -8.37 -17.91
C ALA A 77 2.32 -8.64 -19.39
N PRO A 78 3.34 -8.75 -20.26
CA PRO A 78 3.12 -9.16 -21.63
C PRO A 78 2.39 -10.51 -21.72
N ASP A 79 1.56 -10.67 -22.74
CA ASP A 79 0.78 -11.87 -23.02
C ASP A 79 1.63 -13.10 -23.36
N HIS A 80 2.78 -12.91 -24.01
CA HIS A 80 3.69 -13.98 -24.42
C HIS A 80 4.50 -14.59 -23.27
N TYR A 81 4.37 -14.08 -22.03
CA TYR A 81 5.04 -14.68 -20.88
C TYR A 81 4.34 -15.98 -20.46
N GLN A 82 5.11 -17.01 -20.17
CA GLN A 82 4.57 -18.29 -19.69
C GLN A 82 4.32 -18.31 -18.18
N TRP A 83 4.92 -17.37 -17.44
CA TRP A 83 4.81 -17.29 -15.98
C TRP A 83 4.42 -15.88 -15.52
N PRO A 84 3.73 -15.79 -14.39
CA PRO A 84 3.41 -14.52 -13.75
C PRO A 84 4.67 -13.69 -13.45
N MET A 85 4.58 -12.40 -13.74
CA MET A 85 5.62 -11.46 -13.43
C MET A 85 5.47 -10.94 -11.99
N ARG A 86 6.55 -10.96 -11.21
CA ARG A 86 6.58 -10.31 -9.89
C ARG A 86 7.18 -8.91 -9.98
N VAL A 87 6.48 -7.92 -9.43
CA VAL A 87 6.86 -6.50 -9.48
C VAL A 87 6.80 -5.86 -8.11
N SER A 88 7.67 -4.87 -7.88
CA SER A 88 7.63 -4.12 -6.64
C SER A 88 6.61 -3.00 -6.75
N VAL A 89 5.75 -2.92 -5.75
CA VAL A 89 4.69 -1.93 -5.63
C VAL A 89 4.91 -1.12 -4.36
N PHE A 90 4.65 0.18 -4.46
CA PHE A 90 4.53 1.08 -3.33
C PHE A 90 3.26 1.90 -3.51
N GLN A 91 2.39 1.86 -2.52
CA GLN A 91 1.26 2.77 -2.41
C GLN A 91 1.33 3.53 -1.10
N ALA A 92 0.92 4.79 -1.13
CA ALA A 92 0.74 5.57 0.09
C ALA A 92 -0.50 6.45 -0.04
N VAL A 93 -1.31 6.50 1.01
CA VAL A 93 -2.63 7.12 0.98
C VAL A 93 -2.88 7.90 2.26
N VAL A 94 -3.50 9.06 2.13
CA VAL A 94 -4.07 9.78 3.28
C VAL A 94 -5.37 9.07 3.66
N ILE A 95 -5.40 8.43 4.82
CA ILE A 95 -6.58 7.75 5.37
C ILE A 95 -7.46 8.79 6.08
N THR A 96 -6.85 9.57 6.96
CA THR A 96 -7.46 10.75 7.60
C THR A 96 -6.42 11.86 7.67
N PRO A 97 -6.77 13.11 8.03
CA PRO A 97 -5.78 14.19 8.18
C PRO A 97 -4.64 13.89 9.17
N LYS A 98 -4.78 12.87 10.03
CA LYS A 98 -3.78 12.44 11.02
C LYS A 98 -3.21 11.04 10.76
N LEU A 99 -3.74 10.33 9.74
CA LEU A 99 -3.38 8.96 9.44
C LEU A 99 -3.01 8.82 7.98
N ILE A 100 -1.76 8.45 7.73
CA ILE A 100 -1.25 8.10 6.41
C ILE A 100 -0.88 6.62 6.43
N GLY A 101 -1.42 5.87 5.48
CA GLY A 101 -1.05 4.47 5.26
C GLY A 101 -0.02 4.34 4.14
N ALA A 102 0.88 3.37 4.26
CA ALA A 102 1.74 2.94 3.17
C ALA A 102 1.73 1.42 3.03
N VAL A 103 1.81 0.95 1.79
CA VAL A 103 1.85 -0.46 1.40
C VAL A 103 3.06 -0.67 0.51
N PHE A 104 3.86 -1.68 0.84
CA PHE A 104 4.85 -2.24 -0.07
C PHE A 104 4.47 -3.68 -0.38
N GLU A 105 4.57 -4.10 -1.64
CA GLU A 105 4.25 -5.46 -2.03
C GLU A 105 5.16 -5.96 -3.16
N ARG A 106 5.42 -7.26 -3.18
CA ARG A 106 5.86 -7.99 -4.39
C ARG A 106 4.68 -8.60 -5.12
N ALA A 107 3.91 -7.74 -5.77
CA ALA A 107 2.68 -8.10 -6.48
C ALA A 107 2.97 -9.01 -7.68
N ARG A 108 2.04 -9.93 -7.90
CA ARG A 108 2.05 -10.88 -9.01
C ARG A 108 1.10 -10.40 -10.10
N ILE A 109 1.59 -10.34 -11.34
CA ILE A 109 0.80 -9.99 -12.52
C ILE A 109 0.78 -11.21 -13.44
N GLU A 110 -0.40 -11.77 -13.70
CA GLU A 110 -0.57 -12.87 -14.64
C GLU A 110 -0.31 -12.42 -16.08
N PRO A 111 0.19 -13.29 -16.98
CA PRO A 111 0.41 -12.93 -18.38
C PRO A 111 -0.83 -12.34 -19.05
N GLY A 112 -0.65 -11.24 -19.79
CA GLY A 112 -1.74 -10.52 -20.46
C GLY A 112 -2.65 -9.71 -19.53
N GLN A 113 -2.34 -9.62 -18.24
CA GLN A 113 -3.11 -8.85 -17.26
C GLN A 113 -2.38 -7.58 -16.82
N SER A 114 -3.17 -6.64 -16.30
CA SER A 114 -2.68 -5.46 -15.59
C SER A 114 -2.52 -5.72 -14.10
N LEU A 115 -1.64 -4.94 -13.47
CA LEU A 115 -1.45 -4.94 -12.03
C LEU A 115 -2.76 -4.63 -11.31
N GLN A 116 -3.17 -5.51 -10.39
CA GLN A 116 -4.23 -5.23 -9.45
C GLN A 116 -3.64 -4.44 -8.28
N TRP A 117 -4.12 -3.21 -8.11
CA TRP A 117 -3.67 -2.34 -7.03
C TRP A 117 -4.45 -2.65 -5.75
N PRO A 118 -3.79 -2.77 -4.58
CA PRO A 118 -4.49 -2.86 -3.29
C PRO A 118 -5.49 -1.72 -3.09
N ILE A 119 -5.08 -0.50 -3.44
CA ILE A 119 -5.93 0.68 -3.46
C ILE A 119 -5.98 1.22 -4.89
N PRO A 120 -7.13 1.20 -5.57
CA PRO A 120 -7.21 1.62 -6.96
C PRO A 120 -6.83 3.11 -7.10
N PRO A 121 -5.88 3.47 -7.99
CA PRO A 121 -5.49 4.86 -8.23
C PRO A 121 -6.64 5.73 -8.74
N ILE A 122 -7.57 5.12 -9.45
CA ILE A 122 -8.80 5.71 -9.97
C ILE A 122 -9.92 4.83 -9.41
N ALA A 123 -10.73 5.39 -8.51
CA ALA A 123 -11.87 4.70 -7.95
C ALA A 123 -13.16 5.26 -8.57
N ASP A 124 -14.12 4.38 -8.87
CA ASP A 124 -15.39 4.77 -9.47
C ASP A 124 -16.26 5.58 -8.50
N SER A 125 -16.07 5.38 -7.19
CA SER A 125 -16.73 6.16 -6.15
C SER A 125 -15.85 6.38 -4.92
N THR A 126 -16.17 7.42 -4.14
CA THR A 126 -15.56 7.68 -2.84
C THR A 126 -15.74 6.49 -1.88
N ARG A 127 -16.87 5.78 -1.99
CA ARG A 127 -17.16 4.57 -1.20
C ARG A 127 -16.23 3.41 -1.56
N ASP A 128 -15.94 3.20 -2.84
CA ASP A 128 -15.05 2.13 -3.28
C ASP A 128 -13.62 2.39 -2.82
N ARG A 129 -13.16 3.64 -2.92
CA ARG A 129 -11.88 4.06 -2.36
C ARG A 129 -11.80 3.81 -0.85
N ARG A 130 -12.83 4.22 -0.10
CA ARG A 130 -12.94 3.96 1.34
C ARG A 130 -12.87 2.47 1.64
N ASN A 131 -13.63 1.65 0.92
CA ASN A 131 -13.65 0.21 1.13
C ASN A 131 -12.29 -0.43 0.82
N ALA A 132 -11.59 0.03 -0.22
CA ALA A 132 -10.24 -0.41 -0.54
C ALA A 132 -9.25 -0.04 0.57
N ILE A 133 -9.31 1.19 1.10
CA ILE A 133 -8.48 1.63 2.23
C ILE A 133 -8.75 0.78 3.48
N VAL A 134 -10.02 0.59 3.85
CA VAL A 134 -10.40 -0.23 5.00
C VAL A 134 -9.93 -1.66 4.80
N THR A 135 -10.16 -2.27 3.64
CA THR A 135 -9.75 -3.65 3.36
C THR A 135 -8.23 -3.80 3.45
N THR A 136 -7.48 -2.84 2.90
CA THR A 136 -6.02 -2.87 2.89
C THR A 136 -5.44 -2.71 4.29
N PHE A 137 -5.97 -1.78 5.08
CA PHE A 137 -5.41 -1.42 6.39
C PHE A 137 -6.19 -1.94 7.60
N TRP A 138 -7.20 -2.80 7.42
CA TRP A 138 -8.11 -3.24 8.49
C TRP A 138 -7.33 -3.67 9.74
N MET A 139 -6.31 -4.51 9.57
CA MET A 139 -5.50 -5.04 10.67
C MET A 139 -4.82 -3.94 11.50
N HIS A 140 -4.58 -2.77 10.91
CA HIS A 140 -3.90 -1.62 11.51
C HIS A 140 -4.81 -0.43 11.82
N LEU A 141 -6.11 -0.53 11.54
CA LEU A 141 -7.09 0.51 11.85
C LEU A 141 -7.96 0.08 13.02
N SER A 142 -8.01 0.92 14.06
CA SER A 142 -8.98 0.74 15.14
C SER A 142 -10.40 1.09 14.66
N ASP A 143 -11.42 0.64 15.39
CA ASP A 143 -12.82 1.02 15.09
C ASP A 143 -13.06 2.53 15.21
N HIS A 144 -12.23 3.24 15.99
CA HIS A 144 -12.26 4.71 16.01
C HIS A 144 -11.72 5.29 14.71
N ASP A 145 -10.60 4.76 14.20
CA ASP A 145 -9.98 5.21 12.95
C ASP A 145 -10.91 4.98 11.75
N ILE A 146 -11.62 3.83 11.71
CA ILE A 146 -12.61 3.53 10.67
C ILE A 146 -13.78 4.52 10.72
N ARG A 147 -14.30 4.84 11.92
CA ARG A 147 -15.37 5.84 12.07
C ARG A 147 -14.92 7.25 11.65
N GLN A 148 -13.68 7.62 11.93
CA GLN A 148 -13.11 8.89 11.46
C GLN A 148 -12.97 8.92 9.95
N LEU A 149 -12.54 7.82 9.33
CA LEU A 149 -12.51 7.69 7.87
C LEU A 149 -13.91 7.84 7.29
N ASP A 150 -14.93 7.23 7.89
CA ASP A 150 -16.32 7.37 7.42
C ASP A 150 -16.79 8.83 7.46
N GLN A 151 -16.50 9.55 8.54
CA GLN A 151 -16.82 10.97 8.67
C GLN A 151 -16.05 11.84 7.66
N TYR A 152 -14.76 11.57 7.48
CA TYR A 152 -13.92 12.27 6.52
C TYR A 152 -14.38 12.06 5.08
N THR A 153 -14.71 10.82 4.74
CA THR A 153 -15.22 10.43 3.41
C THR A 153 -16.59 11.04 3.12
N ALA A 154 -17.45 11.18 4.13
CA ALA A 154 -18.77 11.81 3.99
C ALA A 154 -18.71 13.33 3.85
N ALA A 155 -17.59 13.96 4.26
CA ALA A 155 -17.39 15.41 4.24
C ALA A 155 -16.59 15.89 3.01
N ALA A 156 -16.01 14.98 2.23
CA ALA A 156 -15.21 15.25 1.04
C ALA A 156 -16.05 15.10 -0.24
#